data_AF-A0AA45XPI1-F1
#
_entry.id   AF-A0AA45XPI1-F1
#
_cell.length_a   1.000
_cell.length_b   1.000
_cell.length_c   1.000
_cell.angle_alpha   90.00
_cell.angle_beta   90.00
_cell.angle_gamma   90.00
#
_symmetry.space_group_name_H-M   'P 1'
#
loop_
_entity.id
_entity.type
_entity.pdbx_description
1 polymer ?
#
loop_
_entity_poly.entity_id
_entity_poly.type
_entity_poly.pdbx_seq_one_letter_code
_entity_poly.pdbx_strand_id
1 'polypeptide(L)'
;MTVKRYRTGMELVQLLAVLGLISGAIFGGMLAWAGKESWWAVPVVALVGMTVITLIGAPIMWQRVELDGAAGHLRYHNIGSLHRWRHVALVDVLEVRLDSFADKRKAMVSGLHLCMRNGCSPARHRLMDNAIGSYKGPSPFFRQIAAAVLRAQPRSLVDPLLRAAD
;
A
#
# COMPACT_ATOMS: atom_id res chain seq x y z
N MET A 1 3.18 4.25 27.03
CA MET A 1 2.24 3.76 26.00
C MET A 1 2.79 4.11 24.64
N THR A 2 2.86 3.16 23.71
CA THR A 2 3.65 3.31 22.47
C THR A 2 2.73 3.32 21.25
N VAL A 3 2.53 4.50 20.66
CA VAL A 3 1.87 4.63 19.35
C VAL A 3 2.71 3.91 18.32
N LYS A 4 2.12 2.92 17.62
CA LYS A 4 2.83 2.19 16.56
C LYS A 4 2.69 2.97 15.25
N ARG A 5 3.82 3.36 14.66
CA ARG A 5 3.88 4.09 13.40
C ARG A 5 4.37 3.18 12.29
N TYR A 6 3.64 3.16 11.18
CA TYR A 6 3.96 2.43 9.98
C TYR A 6 4.08 3.41 8.82
N ARG A 7 5.15 3.27 8.05
CA ARG A 7 5.40 4.07 6.86
C ARG A 7 5.68 3.12 5.70
N THR A 8 5.31 3.53 4.50
CA THR A 8 5.74 2.86 3.27
C THR A 8 7.25 2.66 3.28
N GLY A 9 7.68 1.40 3.11
CA GLY A 9 9.08 1.06 2.93
C GLY A 9 9.60 1.52 1.57
N MET A 10 10.89 1.84 1.50
CA MET A 10 11.52 2.32 0.26
C MET A 10 11.68 1.20 -0.79
N GLU A 11 11.60 -0.06 -0.38
CA GLU A 11 11.87 -1.22 -1.23
C GLU A 11 10.97 -1.24 -2.47
N LEU A 12 9.66 -1.06 -2.31
CA LEU A 12 8.72 -1.09 -3.44
C LEU A 12 8.94 0.08 -4.41
N VAL A 13 9.32 1.25 -3.88
CA VAL A 13 9.68 2.42 -4.69
C VAL A 13 10.98 2.16 -5.46
N GLN A 14 11.96 1.51 -4.85
CA GLN A 14 13.20 1.10 -5.51
C GLN A 14 12.92 0.08 -6.62
N LEU A 15 12.04 -0.89 -6.40
CA LEU A 15 11.64 -1.85 -7.42
C LEU A 15 11.01 -1.16 -8.64
N LEU A 16 10.11 -0.20 -8.40
CA LEU A 16 9.53 0.62 -9.48
C LEU A 16 10.59 1.45 -10.21
N ALA A 17 11.55 2.04 -9.48
CA ALA A 17 12.64 2.80 -10.08
C ALA A 17 13.49 1.91 -11.01
N VAL A 18 13.81 0.69 -10.59
CA VAL A 18 14.52 -0.30 -11.41
C VAL A 18 13.72 -0.68 -12.66
N LEU A 19 12.41 -0.89 -12.54
CA LEU A 19 11.55 -1.15 -13.69
C LEU A 19 11.55 0.03 -14.68
N GLY A 20 11.50 1.27 -14.19
CA GLY A 20 11.60 2.46 -15.03
C GLY A 20 12.93 2.59 -15.74
N LEU A 21 14.02 2.23 -15.05
CA LEU A 21 15.35 2.19 -15.64
C LEU A 21 15.43 1.16 -16.78
N ILE A 22 14.95 -0.06 -16.54
CA ILE A 22 14.95 -1.14 -17.54
C ILE A 22 14.07 -0.76 -18.74
N SER A 23 12.84 -0.30 -18.52
CA SER A 23 11.93 0.10 -19.60
C SER A 23 12.50 1.26 -20.41
N GLY A 24 13.11 2.25 -19.76
CA GLY A 24 13.77 3.36 -20.46
C GLY A 24 15.00 2.91 -21.26
N ALA A 25 15.82 2.00 -20.71
CA ALA A 25 16.97 1.45 -21.43
C ALA A 25 16.55 0.66 -22.68
N ILE A 26 15.48 -0.14 -22.59
CA ILE A 26 14.92 -0.86 -23.74
C ILE A 26 14.46 0.12 -24.81
N PHE A 27 13.68 1.14 -24.43
CA PHE A 27 13.17 2.13 -25.38
C PHE A 27 14.30 2.95 -26.04
N GLY A 28 15.27 3.41 -25.25
CA GLY A 28 16.44 4.11 -25.76
C GLY A 28 17.28 3.23 -26.69
N GLY A 29 17.41 1.93 -26.38
CA GLY A 29 18.08 0.95 -27.22
C GLY A 29 17.37 0.74 -28.55
N MET A 30 16.04 0.70 -28.55
CA MET A 30 15.25 0.64 -29.79
C MET A 30 15.43 1.88 -30.67
N LEU A 31 15.50 3.08 -30.07
CA LEU A 31 15.74 4.32 -30.82
C LEU A 31 17.14 4.35 -31.45
N ALA A 32 18.16 3.95 -30.68
CA ALA A 32 19.53 3.88 -31.17
C ALA A 32 19.68 2.82 -32.27
N TRP A 33 19.08 1.65 -32.08
CA TRP A 33 19.07 0.58 -33.07
C TRP A 33 18.40 0.98 -34.39
N ALA A 34 17.31 1.77 -34.30
CA ALA A 34 16.62 2.30 -35.47
C ALA A 34 17.36 3.47 -36.16
N GLY A 35 18.55 3.85 -35.67
CA GLY A 35 19.33 4.99 -36.19
C GLY A 35 18.68 6.35 -35.95
N LYS A 36 17.66 6.43 -35.08
CA LYS A 36 16.95 7.69 -34.77
C LYS A 36 17.69 8.54 -33.76
N GLU A 37 18.50 7.91 -32.93
CA GLU A 37 19.26 8.53 -31.85
C GLU A 37 20.64 7.87 -31.74
N SER A 38 21.57 8.52 -31.03
CA SER A 38 22.87 7.92 -30.69
C SER A 38 22.73 6.88 -29.57
N TRP A 39 23.73 6.00 -29.41
CA TRP A 39 23.77 5.06 -28.28
C TRP A 39 23.81 5.75 -26.90
N TRP A 40 24.15 7.04 -26.83
CA TRP A 40 24.00 7.84 -25.61
C TRP A 40 22.55 8.03 -25.16
N ALA A 41 21.57 7.84 -26.05
CA ALA A 41 20.16 7.88 -25.68
C ALA A 41 19.78 6.75 -24.71
N VAL A 42 20.49 5.62 -24.70
CA VAL A 42 20.18 4.49 -23.80
C VAL A 42 20.24 4.90 -22.32
N PRO A 43 21.37 5.38 -21.78
CA PRO A 43 21.43 5.79 -20.37
C PRO A 43 20.56 7.03 -20.08
N VAL A 44 20.43 7.97 -21.03
CA VAL A 44 19.59 9.17 -20.83
C VAL A 44 18.12 8.77 -20.67
N VAL A 45 17.58 7.99 -21.60
CA VAL A 45 16.18 7.54 -21.57
C VAL A 45 15.93 6.61 -20.39
N ALA A 46 16.90 5.77 -20.00
CA ALA A 46 16.82 4.96 -18.78
C ALA A 46 16.65 5.83 -17.52
N LEU A 47 17.45 6.89 -17.37
CA LEU A 47 17.34 7.82 -16.24
C LEU A 47 16.03 8.59 -16.25
N VAL A 48 15.56 9.03 -17.43
CA VAL A 48 14.24 9.67 -17.57
C VAL A 48 13.13 8.71 -17.16
N GLY A 49 13.17 7.45 -17.64
CA GLY A 49 12.21 6.41 -17.29
C GLY A 49 12.17 6.14 -15.79
N MET A 50 13.33 5.95 -15.16
CA MET A 50 13.46 5.81 -13.71
C MET A 50 12.83 7.00 -12.97
N THR A 51 13.15 8.23 -13.41
CA THR A 51 12.69 9.46 -12.77
C THR A 51 11.17 9.60 -12.86
N VAL A 52 10.60 9.43 -14.06
CA VAL A 52 9.15 9.55 -14.29
C VAL A 52 8.38 8.52 -13.47
N ILE A 53 8.79 7.25 -13.50
CA ILE A 53 8.11 6.21 -12.73
C ILE A 53 8.22 6.45 -11.23
N THR A 54 9.39 6.91 -10.74
CA THR A 54 9.56 7.21 -9.31
C THR A 54 8.68 8.38 -8.88
N LEU A 55 8.60 9.46 -9.68
CA LEU A 55 7.79 10.64 -9.38
C LEU A 55 6.28 10.33 -9.32
N ILE A 56 5.81 9.38 -10.12
CA ILE A 56 4.41 8.95 -10.11
C ILE A 56 4.15 7.90 -9.03
N GLY A 57 5.02 6.89 -8.94
CA GLY A 57 4.86 5.74 -8.06
C GLY A 57 5.03 6.09 -6.58
N ALA A 58 6.00 6.93 -6.24
CA ALA A 58 6.30 7.25 -4.84
C ALA A 58 5.12 7.93 -4.11
N PRO A 59 4.44 8.95 -4.67
CA PRO A 59 3.24 9.52 -4.05
C PRO A 59 2.09 8.52 -3.92
N ILE A 60 1.85 7.69 -4.94
CA ILE A 60 0.78 6.68 -4.93
C ILE A 60 1.02 5.66 -3.80
N MET A 61 2.26 5.20 -3.66
CA MET A 61 2.64 4.22 -2.65
C MET A 61 2.84 4.86 -1.28
N TRP A 62 2.97 6.18 -1.17
CA TRP A 62 3.16 6.83 0.12
C TRP A 62 1.91 6.64 0.99
N GLN A 63 2.12 5.91 2.07
CA GLN A 63 1.19 5.71 3.16
C GLN A 63 1.90 5.95 4.49
N ARG A 64 1.22 6.64 5.40
CA ARG A 64 1.55 6.69 6.83
C ARG A 64 0.35 6.19 7.61
N VAL A 65 0.61 5.33 8.59
CA VAL A 65 -0.42 4.83 9.50
C VAL A 65 0.08 4.91 10.92
N GLU A 66 -0.74 5.44 11.81
CA GLU A 66 -0.50 5.47 13.25
C GLU A 66 -1.61 4.65 13.90
N LEU A 67 -1.21 3.61 14.64
CA LEU A 67 -2.10 2.78 15.42
C LEU A 67 -1.88 3.06 16.89
N ASP A 68 -2.90 3.61 17.55
CA ASP A 68 -2.97 3.72 18.99
C ASP A 68 -4.03 2.73 19.51
N GLY A 69 -3.55 1.54 19.87
CA GLY A 69 -4.40 0.48 20.39
C GLY A 69 -4.96 0.77 21.79
N ALA A 70 -4.36 1.68 22.55
CA ALA A 70 -4.83 2.04 23.88
C ALA A 70 -5.92 3.11 23.83
N ALA A 71 -5.74 4.13 22.98
CA ALA A 71 -6.77 5.12 22.72
C ALA A 71 -7.90 4.59 21.81
N GLY A 72 -7.74 3.41 21.20
CA GLY A 72 -8.75 2.81 20.34
C GLY A 72 -8.89 3.53 19.00
N HIS A 73 -7.83 4.16 18.50
CA HIS A 73 -7.85 4.94 17.28
C HIS A 73 -6.75 4.53 16.29
N LEU A 74 -7.11 4.58 15.01
CA LEU A 74 -6.22 4.41 13.88
C LEU A 74 -6.25 5.69 13.05
N ARG A 75 -5.07 6.21 12.71
CA ARG A 75 -4.92 7.35 11.82
C ARG A 75 -4.17 6.91 10.59
N TYR A 76 -4.60 7.34 9.42
CA TYR A 76 -3.84 7.05 8.22
C TYR A 76 -3.89 8.20 7.22
N HIS A 77 -2.89 8.22 6.35
CA HIS A 77 -2.69 9.22 5.33
C HIS A 77 -2.12 8.49 4.10
N ASN A 78 -2.82 8.53 2.98
CA ASN A 78 -2.43 7.88 1.73
C ASN A 78 -3.11 8.53 0.51
N ILE A 79 -2.79 8.04 -0.69
CA ILE A 79 -3.39 8.55 -1.94
C ILE A 79 -4.91 8.43 -1.98
N GLY A 80 -5.50 7.36 -1.42
CA GLY A 80 -6.95 7.16 -1.35
C GLY A 80 -7.67 8.17 -0.44
N SER A 81 -6.92 8.86 0.42
CA SER A 81 -7.41 9.97 1.24
C SER A 81 -6.94 11.34 0.72
N LEU A 82 -6.39 11.40 -0.50
CA LEU A 82 -5.74 12.58 -1.07
C LEU A 82 -4.69 13.17 -0.12
N HIS A 83 -3.94 12.31 0.57
CA HIS A 83 -2.93 12.74 1.54
C HIS A 83 -3.50 13.62 2.66
N ARG A 84 -4.77 13.42 3.05
CA ARG A 84 -5.36 14.02 4.25
C ARG A 84 -5.39 12.98 5.37
N TRP A 85 -5.07 13.38 6.59
CA TRP A 85 -5.19 12.50 7.75
C TRP A 85 -6.65 12.10 7.95
N ARG A 86 -6.90 10.79 7.94
CA ARG A 86 -8.17 10.18 8.28
C ARG A 86 -8.05 9.51 9.64
N HIS A 87 -9.07 9.70 10.47
CA HIS A 87 -9.17 9.11 11.78
C HIS A 87 -10.27 8.05 11.74
N VAL A 88 -9.97 6.89 12.31
CA VAL A 88 -10.86 5.73 12.39
C VAL A 88 -10.88 5.32 13.85
N ALA A 89 -12.05 5.38 14.47
CA ALA A 89 -12.25 4.79 15.78
C ALA A 89 -12.41 3.27 15.62
N LEU A 90 -11.59 2.49 16.33
CA LEU A 90 -11.56 1.03 16.20
C LEU A 90 -12.86 0.39 16.70
N VAL A 91 -13.56 1.05 17.62
CA VAL A 91 -14.85 0.62 18.20
C VAL A 91 -16.03 0.70 17.22
N ASP A 92 -15.85 1.39 16.09
CA ASP A 92 -16.88 1.54 15.05
C ASP A 92 -16.61 0.63 13.83
N VAL A 93 -15.52 -0.13 13.83
CA VAL A 93 -15.12 -1.03 12.75
C VAL A 93 -15.89 -2.35 12.86
N LEU A 94 -16.95 -2.49 12.06
CA LEU A 94 -17.78 -3.69 12.03
C LEU A 94 -17.11 -4.87 11.32
N GLU A 95 -16.31 -4.56 10.31
CA GLU A 95 -15.71 -5.59 9.47
C GLU A 95 -14.31 -5.20 8.97
N VAL A 96 -13.39 -6.16 9.02
CA VAL A 96 -12.03 -6.07 8.50
C VAL A 96 -11.84 -7.14 7.44
N ARG A 97 -11.70 -6.73 6.17
CA ARG A 97 -11.46 -7.64 5.03
C ARG A 97 -10.06 -7.48 4.48
N LEU A 98 -9.41 -8.60 4.17
CA LEU A 98 -8.19 -8.61 3.38
C LEU A 98 -8.55 -8.67 1.90
N ASP A 99 -7.98 -7.77 1.12
CA ASP A 99 -8.00 -7.83 -0.33
C ASP A 99 -6.62 -8.32 -0.78
N SER A 100 -6.47 -9.63 -0.98
CA SER A 100 -5.22 -10.22 -1.45
C SER A 100 -5.03 -9.94 -2.93
N PHE A 101 -3.86 -9.43 -3.32
CA PHE A 101 -3.55 -9.25 -4.74
C PHE A 101 -3.53 -10.58 -5.51
N ALA A 102 -3.21 -11.69 -4.82
CA ALA A 102 -3.15 -13.01 -5.44
C ALA A 102 -4.55 -13.53 -5.84
N ASP A 103 -5.58 -13.18 -5.05
CA ASP A 103 -6.95 -13.66 -5.28
C ASP A 103 -7.71 -12.76 -6.28
N LYS A 104 -7.33 -11.48 -6.40
CA LYS A 104 -7.95 -10.55 -7.34
C LYS A 104 -7.04 -10.18 -8.49
N ARG A 105 -7.41 -10.62 -9.69
CA ARG A 105 -6.79 -10.24 -10.99
C ARG A 105 -6.67 -8.72 -11.25
N LYS A 106 -7.33 -7.87 -10.46
CA LYS A 106 -7.42 -6.41 -10.67
C LYS A 106 -6.57 -5.58 -9.69
N ALA A 107 -6.03 -6.17 -8.62
CA ALA A 107 -5.31 -5.42 -7.61
C ALA A 107 -3.79 -5.61 -7.79
N MET A 108 -3.05 -4.51 -7.94
CA MET A 108 -1.57 -4.54 -8.00
C MET A 108 -0.93 -4.70 -6.61
N VAL A 109 -1.68 -4.44 -5.53
CA VAL A 109 -1.19 -4.43 -4.16
C VAL A 109 -2.30 -4.92 -3.22
N SER A 110 -1.94 -5.76 -2.25
CA SER A 110 -2.89 -6.20 -1.21
C SER A 110 -3.40 -5.01 -0.40
N GLY A 111 -4.63 -5.08 0.09
CA GLY A 111 -5.24 -4.01 0.88
C GLY A 111 -5.99 -4.49 2.09
N LEU A 112 -6.02 -3.68 3.14
CA LEU A 112 -6.89 -3.89 4.30
C LEU A 112 -8.08 -2.95 4.20
N HIS A 113 -9.28 -3.51 4.12
CA HIS A 113 -10.52 -2.76 4.14
C HIS A 113 -11.10 -2.74 5.55
N LEU A 114 -11.34 -1.55 6.09
CA LEU A 114 -12.05 -1.31 7.34
C LEU A 114 -13.44 -0.76 6.99
N CYS A 115 -14.46 -1.57 7.24
CA CYS A 115 -15.86 -1.20 7.05
C CYS A 115 -16.42 -0.74 8.40
N MET A 116 -16.83 0.52 8.47
CA MET A 116 -17.34 1.13 9.69
C MET A 116 -18.86 1.31 9.66
N ARG A 117 -19.45 1.31 10.85
CA ARG A 117 -20.82 1.80 11.05
C ARG A 117 -20.79 3.31 11.04
N ASN A 118 -21.35 3.95 10.00
CA ASN A 118 -21.44 5.41 9.96
C ASN A 118 -22.86 5.85 9.61
N GLY A 119 -23.76 5.81 10.59
CA GLY A 119 -25.18 6.18 10.40
C GLY A 119 -25.81 5.48 9.20
N CYS A 120 -26.34 6.26 8.24
CA CYS A 120 -27.04 5.78 7.04
C CYS A 120 -26.13 5.33 5.88
N SER A 121 -24.81 5.53 5.93
CA SER A 121 -23.91 5.14 4.82
C SER A 121 -22.65 4.42 5.32
N PRO A 122 -22.32 3.23 4.80
CA PRO A 122 -21.10 2.52 5.20
C PRO A 122 -19.85 3.32 4.80
N ALA A 123 -19.03 3.70 5.78
CA ALA A 123 -17.71 4.26 5.51
C ALA A 123 -16.70 3.12 5.31
N ARG A 124 -16.02 3.11 4.17
CA ARG A 124 -15.01 2.11 3.83
C ARG A 124 -13.65 2.78 3.73
N HIS A 125 -12.74 2.37 4.60
CA HIS A 125 -11.35 2.82 4.58
C HIS A 125 -10.47 1.72 3.99
N ARG A 126 -9.47 2.10 3.19
CA ARG A 126 -8.51 1.16 2.60
C ARG A 126 -7.09 1.55 2.97
N LEU A 127 -6.34 0.61 3.52
CA LEU A 127 -4.89 0.67 3.68
C LEU A 127 -4.23 -0.21 2.63
N MET A 128 -3.10 0.24 2.10
CA MET A 128 -2.30 -0.50 1.12
C MET A 128 -1.18 -1.27 1.82
N ASP A 129 -0.92 -2.48 1.34
CA ASP A 129 0.19 -3.32 1.79
C ASP A 129 1.42 -3.07 0.92
N ASN A 130 2.24 -2.10 1.33
CA ASN A 130 3.42 -1.74 0.54
C ASN A 130 4.64 -2.63 0.83
N ALA A 131 4.47 -3.78 1.51
CA ALA A 131 5.55 -4.72 1.72
C ALA A 131 5.87 -5.51 0.44
N ILE A 132 7.15 -5.58 0.07
CA ILE A 132 7.60 -6.50 -0.96
C ILE A 132 7.38 -7.94 -0.46
N GLY A 133 6.81 -8.79 -1.30
CA GLY A 133 6.64 -10.20 -0.99
C GLY A 133 5.33 -10.58 -0.30
N SER A 134 4.29 -9.76 -0.43
CA SER A 134 2.93 -10.03 0.10
C SER A 134 2.25 -11.30 -0.45
N TYR A 135 2.90 -12.04 -1.35
CA TYR A 135 2.50 -13.39 -1.77
C TYR A 135 2.65 -14.43 -0.65
N LYS A 136 3.39 -14.12 0.42
CA LYS A 136 3.58 -15.00 1.58
C LYS A 136 2.44 -14.92 2.61
N GLY A 137 1.35 -14.22 2.27
CA GLY A 137 0.19 -14.01 3.14
C GLY A 137 0.13 -12.59 3.72
N PRO A 138 -0.86 -12.32 4.60
CA PRO A 138 -1.12 -10.97 5.07
C PRO A 138 0.04 -10.39 5.87
N SER A 139 0.37 -9.12 5.60
CA SER A 139 1.48 -8.44 6.29
C SER A 139 1.32 -8.45 7.81
N PRO A 140 2.43 -8.51 8.57
CA PRO A 140 2.41 -8.42 10.03
C PRO A 140 1.72 -7.15 10.53
N PHE A 141 1.78 -6.07 9.75
CA PHE A 141 1.09 -4.82 10.02
C PHE A 141 -0.44 -4.96 9.99
N PHE A 142 -1.00 -5.60 8.96
CA PHE A 142 -2.44 -5.82 8.86
C PHE A 142 -2.97 -6.72 9.96
N ARG A 143 -2.21 -7.76 10.33
CA ARG A 143 -2.56 -8.62 11.47
C ARG A 143 -2.59 -7.83 12.79
N GLN A 144 -1.64 -6.92 13.00
CA GLN A 144 -1.63 -6.05 14.18
C GLN A 144 -2.83 -5.10 14.24
N ILE A 145 -3.26 -4.55 13.11
CA ILE A 145 -4.49 -3.73 13.06
C ILE A 145 -5.71 -4.59 13.36
N ALA A 146 -5.84 -5.76 12.73
CA ALA A 146 -6.96 -6.66 12.95
C ALA A 146 -7.07 -7.08 14.43
N ALA A 147 -5.94 -7.39 15.07
CA ALA A 147 -5.89 -7.69 16.50
C ALA A 147 -6.30 -6.48 17.36
N ALA A 148 -5.88 -5.27 17.01
CA ALA A 148 -6.29 -4.05 17.72
C ALA A 148 -7.79 -3.76 17.56
N VAL A 149 -8.35 -3.98 16.36
CA VAL A 149 -9.79 -3.88 16.11
C VAL A 149 -10.55 -4.88 16.98
N LEU A 150 -10.14 -6.15 17.02
CA LEU A 150 -10.81 -7.18 17.83
C LEU A 150 -10.75 -6.88 19.34
N ARG A 151 -9.67 -6.27 19.83
CA ARG A 151 -9.59 -5.83 21.23
C ARG A 151 -10.57 -4.69 21.54
N ALA A 152 -10.71 -3.73 20.63
CA ALA A 152 -11.60 -2.58 20.81
C ALA A 152 -13.08 -2.93 20.54
N GLN A 153 -13.33 -3.84 19.60
CA GLN A 153 -14.65 -4.29 19.18
C GLN A 153 -14.66 -5.81 18.95
N PRO A 154 -14.90 -6.61 20.00
CA PRO A 154 -14.84 -8.07 19.93
C PRO A 154 -15.82 -8.71 18.93
N ARG A 155 -16.90 -8.00 18.59
CA ARG A 155 -17.92 -8.45 17.63
C ARG A 155 -17.57 -8.12 16.18
N SER A 156 -16.43 -7.48 15.90
CA SER A 156 -16.01 -7.20 14.52
C SER A 156 -15.81 -8.50 13.75
N LEU A 157 -16.38 -8.56 12.55
CA LEU A 157 -16.09 -9.61 11.58
C LEU A 157 -14.68 -9.37 11.04
N VAL A 158 -13.78 -10.34 11.18
CA VAL A 158 -12.40 -10.19 10.70
C VAL A 158 -12.09 -11.39 9.83
N ASP A 159 -11.52 -11.10 8.66
CA ASP A 159 -11.06 -12.10 7.71
C ASP A 159 -10.24 -13.21 8.40
N PRO A 160 -10.58 -14.50 8.21
CA PRO A 160 -9.85 -15.61 8.82
C PRO A 160 -8.35 -15.59 8.52
N LEU A 161 -7.93 -15.11 7.33
CA LEU A 161 -6.51 -15.02 6.97
C LEU A 161 -5.73 -14.04 7.86
N LEU A 162 -6.41 -13.04 8.41
CA LEU A 162 -5.84 -12.09 9.37
C LEU A 162 -5.82 -12.61 10.80
N ARG A 163 -6.60 -13.66 11.09
CA ARG A 163 -6.67 -14.35 12.38
C ARG A 163 -5.68 -15.52 12.49
N ALA A 164 -5.30 -16.10 11.35
CA ALA A 164 -4.35 -17.20 11.28
C ALA A 164 -2.94 -16.73 11.68
N ALA A 165 -2.65 -16.80 12.97
CA ALA A 165 -1.33 -16.69 13.54
C ALA A 165 -1.28 -17.62 14.75
N ASP A 166 -1.07 -18.90 14.48
CA ASP A 166 -0.22 -19.72 15.33
C ASP A 166 1.18 -19.72 14.70
#